data_AF-L8IAG5-F1
#
_entry.id   AF-L8IAG5-F1
#
_cell.length_a   1.000
_cell.length_b   1.000
_cell.length_c   1.000
_cell.angle_alpha   90.00
_cell.angle_beta   90.00
_cell.angle_gamma   90.00
#
_symmetry.space_group_name_H-M   'P 1'
#
loop_
_entity.id
_entity.type
_entity.pdbx_description
1 polymer ?
#
loop_
_entity_poly.entity_id
_entity_poly.type
_entity_poly.pdbx_seq_one_letter_code
_entity_poly.pdbx_strand_id
1 'polypeptide(L)'
;DAPRRHPVSRGPQPWPDAPPDSDAPALATQEALPLAGRPRPPRCGVPDLPDGPSARNRQKRFVLSGGRWEKTDLTYRILRFPWQLLREQVRQTVAEALQVWSDVTPLTFTEVHEGRADIVIDFTRYWHGDNLPFDGPGGILAHAFFPKTHREGDVHFDYDETWTIGDNQGTDLLQVAAHEFGHVLGLQHTTAAKALMSPFYTFRYPLSLSPDDRRGIQQLYGRPQLAPTSRPPDLGPGTGADTNEIAPLEPDAPPDACQVSFDAAATIRGELFFFKAGFVWRLRGGRLQPGYPALASRHWQGLPSPVDAAFEDAQGHIWFFQGAQYWVYDGEKPVLGPAPLSELGLQGSPIHAALVWGSEKNKIYFFRSGDYWRFQPSARRVDSPVPRRVTDWRGVPSEIDAAFQDAEGFAYFLRGRLYWKFDPVKVKALEGFPRLVGPDFFSCTEAANTFR
;
A
#
# COMPACT_ATOMS: atom_id res chain seq x y z
N ASP A 1 0.04 -78.16 -23.05
CA ASP A 1 1.44 -77.74 -23.10
C ASP A 1 1.84 -77.20 -24.47
N ALA A 2 2.23 -75.93 -24.50
CA ALA A 2 2.99 -75.28 -25.58
C ALA A 2 4.47 -75.76 -25.52
N PRO A 3 5.43 -75.42 -26.43
CA PRO A 3 5.42 -74.26 -27.35
C PRO A 3 6.11 -74.46 -28.74
N ARG A 4 6.04 -73.43 -29.60
CA ARG A 4 6.97 -73.22 -30.74
C ARG A 4 7.34 -71.73 -30.85
N ARG A 5 8.63 -71.45 -31.08
CA ARG A 5 9.22 -70.14 -31.43
C ARG A 5 9.69 -70.17 -32.90
N HIS A 6 9.66 -69.03 -33.59
CA HIS A 6 10.70 -68.49 -34.52
C HIS A 6 10.26 -67.13 -35.13
N PRO A 7 11.18 -66.30 -35.72
CA PRO A 7 11.26 -64.86 -35.43
C PRO A 7 11.21 -63.86 -36.62
N VAL A 8 11.05 -62.56 -36.27
CA VAL A 8 11.50 -61.28 -36.90
C VAL A 8 11.04 -60.89 -38.33
N SER A 9 10.50 -59.67 -38.48
CA SER A 9 10.07 -59.03 -39.73
C SER A 9 10.70 -57.62 -39.93
N ARG A 10 10.97 -57.26 -41.20
CA ARG A 10 11.49 -55.98 -41.73
C ARG A 10 10.33 -55.07 -42.17
N GLY A 11 10.47 -53.74 -42.00
CA GLY A 11 9.54 -52.73 -42.52
C GLY A 11 10.01 -52.04 -43.83
N PRO A 12 9.13 -51.37 -44.62
CA PRO A 12 9.47 -50.79 -45.92
C PRO A 12 9.48 -49.23 -45.99
N GLN A 13 10.24 -48.70 -46.97
CA GLN A 13 10.37 -47.28 -47.36
C GLN A 13 9.31 -46.80 -48.37
N PRO A 14 9.12 -45.47 -48.57
CA PRO A 14 8.45 -44.90 -49.76
C PRO A 14 9.33 -43.95 -50.64
N TRP A 15 8.83 -43.73 -51.88
CA TRP A 15 9.40 -43.05 -53.09
C TRP A 15 8.72 -41.67 -53.38
N PRO A 16 9.14 -40.87 -54.41
CA PRO A 16 9.26 -39.38 -54.38
C PRO A 16 8.34 -38.50 -55.27
N ASP A 17 8.41 -37.18 -54.99
CA ASP A 17 8.31 -35.90 -55.76
C ASP A 17 7.30 -35.61 -56.91
N ALA A 18 6.69 -34.40 -56.84
CA ALA A 18 6.20 -33.58 -57.98
C ALA A 18 6.12 -32.06 -57.61
N PRO A 19 6.20 -31.11 -58.58
CA PRO A 19 6.77 -29.75 -58.44
C PRO A 19 5.72 -28.59 -58.37
N PRO A 20 6.13 -27.29 -58.29
CA PRO A 20 5.27 -26.20 -57.84
C PRO A 20 4.65 -25.39 -58.99
N ASP A 21 3.43 -24.87 -58.79
CA ASP A 21 2.86 -23.80 -59.61
C ASP A 21 2.30 -22.67 -58.76
N SER A 22 2.61 -21.47 -59.22
CA SER A 22 2.39 -20.14 -58.67
C SER A 22 0.96 -19.64 -58.86
N ASP A 23 0.35 -19.08 -57.81
CA ASP A 23 -0.40 -17.82 -57.84
C ASP A 23 -0.96 -17.50 -56.43
N ALA A 24 -0.44 -16.44 -55.80
CA ALA A 24 -0.85 -15.98 -54.48
C ALA A 24 -1.56 -14.62 -54.57
N PRO A 25 -2.77 -14.44 -54.01
CA PRO A 25 -3.22 -13.15 -53.53
C PRO A 25 -2.69 -12.92 -52.10
N ALA A 26 -2.23 -11.71 -51.84
CA ALA A 26 -1.58 -11.29 -50.59
C ALA A 26 -2.45 -11.61 -49.35
N LEU A 27 -1.97 -12.56 -48.54
CA LEU A 27 -2.51 -12.86 -47.23
C LEU A 27 -2.18 -11.70 -46.29
N ALA A 28 -3.21 -11.11 -45.70
CA ALA A 28 -3.10 -10.20 -44.57
C ALA A 28 -2.14 -10.80 -43.54
N THR A 29 -1.18 -9.99 -43.08
CA THR A 29 -0.28 -10.29 -41.97
C THR A 29 -1.11 -10.74 -40.78
N GLN A 30 -1.18 -12.06 -40.61
CA GLN A 30 -1.75 -12.72 -39.46
C GLN A 30 -0.83 -12.36 -38.29
N GLU A 31 -1.29 -11.46 -37.43
CA GLU A 31 -0.65 -11.19 -36.15
C GLU A 31 -0.38 -12.53 -35.46
N ALA A 32 0.87 -12.69 -35.00
CA ALA A 32 1.33 -13.90 -34.35
C ALA A 32 0.36 -14.27 -33.21
N LEU A 33 -0.28 -15.43 -33.34
CA LEU A 33 -1.01 -16.07 -32.25
C LEU A 33 -0.08 -16.12 -31.02
N PRO A 34 -0.50 -15.56 -29.86
CA PRO A 34 0.34 -15.60 -28.68
C PRO A 34 0.52 -17.05 -28.25
N LEU A 35 1.78 -17.43 -28.01
CA LEU A 35 2.19 -18.72 -27.44
C LEU A 35 1.23 -19.15 -26.31
N ALA A 36 0.49 -20.22 -26.55
CA ALA A 36 -0.29 -20.91 -25.54
C ALA A 36 0.67 -21.39 -24.43
N GLY A 37 0.51 -20.86 -23.21
CA GLY A 37 1.26 -21.33 -22.03
C GLY A 37 1.81 -20.25 -21.10
N ARG A 38 1.66 -18.95 -21.38
CA ARG A 38 1.85 -17.91 -20.35
C ARG A 38 0.50 -17.56 -19.72
N PRO A 39 0.33 -17.61 -18.39
CA PRO A 39 -0.85 -17.05 -17.73
C PRO A 39 -0.96 -15.58 -18.17
N ARG A 40 -2.12 -15.20 -18.71
CA ARG A 40 -2.38 -13.78 -18.96
C ARG A 40 -2.37 -13.09 -17.59
N PRO A 41 -1.68 -11.95 -17.45
CA PRO A 41 -1.70 -11.21 -16.19
C PRO A 41 -3.16 -10.84 -15.86
N PRO A 42 -3.61 -11.03 -14.61
CA PRO A 42 -4.96 -10.67 -14.22
C PRO A 42 -5.22 -9.19 -14.50
N ARG A 43 -6.40 -8.86 -15.01
CA ARG A 43 -6.74 -7.53 -15.53
C ARG A 43 -8.22 -7.22 -15.39
N CYS A 44 -8.56 -5.95 -15.55
CA CYS A 44 -9.93 -5.51 -15.77
C CYS A 44 -10.42 -5.97 -17.17
N GLY A 45 -11.70 -6.35 -17.24
CA GLY A 45 -12.41 -6.79 -18.45
C GLY A 45 -12.87 -5.64 -19.36
N VAL A 46 -12.79 -4.39 -18.90
CA VAL A 46 -13.10 -3.22 -19.72
C VAL A 46 -12.09 -3.11 -20.87
N PRO A 47 -12.52 -2.91 -22.14
CA PRO A 47 -11.61 -2.78 -23.27
C PRO A 47 -10.65 -1.59 -23.14
N ASP A 48 -9.40 -1.80 -23.55
CA ASP A 48 -8.43 -0.72 -23.75
C ASP A 48 -8.77 0.09 -25.01
N LEU A 49 -8.45 1.38 -25.04
CA LEU A 49 -8.56 2.16 -26.27
C LEU A 49 -7.53 1.68 -27.31
N PRO A 50 -7.85 1.65 -28.61
CA PRO A 50 -6.91 1.21 -29.62
C PRO A 50 -5.72 2.17 -29.77
N ASP A 51 -4.50 1.64 -29.66
CA ASP A 51 -3.25 2.33 -30.01
C ASP A 51 -3.11 2.37 -31.55
N GLY A 52 -3.68 3.39 -32.19
CA GLY A 52 -3.63 3.57 -33.65
C GLY A 52 -3.54 5.04 -34.08
N PRO A 53 -2.66 5.41 -35.04
CA PRO A 53 -2.36 6.79 -35.38
C PRO A 53 -3.43 7.36 -36.33
N SER A 54 -4.57 7.78 -35.81
CA SER A 54 -5.58 8.52 -36.59
C SER A 54 -6.48 9.39 -35.70
N ALA A 55 -5.88 10.34 -34.99
CA ALA A 55 -6.57 11.57 -34.60
C ALA A 55 -5.54 12.68 -34.38
N ARG A 56 -5.37 13.53 -35.41
CA ARG A 56 -4.71 14.82 -35.30
C ARG A 56 -5.51 15.69 -34.32
N ASN A 57 -5.19 15.60 -33.04
CA ASN A 57 -5.34 16.65 -32.04
C ASN A 57 -4.63 16.16 -30.79
N ARG A 58 -3.77 17.01 -30.20
CA ARG A 58 -3.01 16.73 -28.96
C ARG A 58 -3.87 15.97 -27.95
N GLN A 59 -3.69 14.64 -27.87
CA GLN A 59 -4.41 13.80 -26.92
C GLN A 59 -3.97 14.21 -25.51
N LYS A 60 -4.88 14.83 -24.77
CA LYS A 60 -4.71 15.07 -23.34
C LYS A 60 -4.53 13.69 -22.69
N ARG A 61 -3.51 13.53 -21.84
CA ARG A 61 -3.16 12.29 -21.10
C ARG A 61 -4.28 11.76 -20.16
N PHE A 62 -5.47 12.37 -20.19
CA PHE A 62 -6.68 11.97 -19.46
C PHE A 62 -7.80 11.92 -20.49
N VAL A 63 -8.11 10.75 -21.04
CA VAL A 63 -9.18 10.61 -22.03
C VAL A 63 -10.44 10.12 -21.31
N LEU A 64 -11.33 11.09 -21.01
CA LEU A 64 -12.68 10.89 -20.49
C LEU A 64 -13.52 10.15 -21.53
N SER A 65 -13.52 8.81 -21.51
CA SER A 65 -14.23 8.01 -22.50
C SER A 65 -15.65 7.63 -22.06
N GLY A 66 -15.98 7.83 -20.79
CA GLY A 66 -17.34 7.74 -20.26
C GLY A 66 -17.89 9.12 -19.93
N GLY A 67 -19.21 9.27 -19.98
CA GLY A 67 -19.86 10.44 -19.38
C GLY A 67 -19.55 10.55 -17.89
N ARG A 68 -20.03 11.63 -17.27
CA ARG A 68 -20.10 11.74 -15.81
C ARG A 68 -21.54 11.55 -15.35
N TRP A 69 -21.72 11.22 -14.07
CA TRP A 69 -22.99 11.40 -13.40
C TRP A 69 -23.35 12.89 -13.32
N GLU A 70 -24.62 13.22 -13.56
CA GLU A 70 -25.10 14.61 -13.41
C GLU A 70 -25.38 14.97 -11.93
N LYS A 71 -25.49 13.96 -11.07
CA LYS A 71 -25.64 14.11 -9.63
C LYS A 71 -24.38 13.68 -8.89
N THR A 72 -24.19 14.24 -7.70
CA THR A 72 -23.06 13.93 -6.82
C THR A 72 -23.41 12.96 -5.70
N ASP A 73 -24.68 12.85 -5.33
CA ASP A 73 -25.17 11.86 -4.37
C ASP A 73 -25.59 10.59 -5.10
N LEU A 74 -24.77 9.55 -4.96
CA LEU A 74 -24.93 8.27 -5.61
C LEU A 74 -25.31 7.21 -4.59
N THR A 75 -26.27 6.37 -4.95
CA THR A 75 -26.69 5.22 -4.15
C THR A 75 -26.08 3.95 -4.73
N TYR A 76 -25.66 3.02 -3.87
CA TYR A 76 -25.14 1.73 -4.31
C TYR A 76 -25.83 0.58 -3.62
N ARG A 77 -25.87 -0.59 -4.28
CA ARG A 77 -26.47 -1.80 -3.75
C ARG A 77 -25.65 -3.02 -4.15
N ILE A 78 -25.44 -3.93 -3.20
CA ILE A 78 -24.79 -5.23 -3.43
C ILE A 78 -25.86 -6.30 -3.59
N LEU A 79 -25.91 -6.97 -4.75
CA LEU A 79 -26.89 -8.02 -5.05
C LEU A 79 -26.45 -9.38 -4.51
N ARG A 80 -25.25 -9.82 -4.88
CA ARG A 80 -24.65 -11.08 -4.45
C ARG A 80 -23.32 -10.82 -3.75
N PHE A 81 -22.89 -11.81 -2.96
CA PHE A 81 -21.66 -11.74 -2.17
C PHE A 81 -20.79 -12.96 -2.49
N PRO A 82 -19.45 -12.83 -2.53
CA PRO A 82 -18.55 -13.96 -2.68
C PRO A 82 -18.66 -14.89 -1.46
N TRP A 83 -18.49 -16.20 -1.66
CA TRP A 83 -18.61 -17.19 -0.59
C TRP A 83 -17.40 -17.21 0.35
N GLN A 84 -16.24 -16.73 -0.11
CA GLN A 84 -14.98 -16.73 0.60
C GLN A 84 -14.93 -15.69 1.73
N LEU A 85 -15.76 -14.63 1.66
CA LEU A 85 -15.71 -13.48 2.55
C LEU A 85 -17.02 -13.28 3.31
N LEU A 86 -16.94 -12.75 4.53
CA LEU A 86 -18.14 -12.40 5.29
C LEU A 86 -18.85 -11.20 4.65
N ARG A 87 -20.18 -11.21 4.64
CA ARG A 87 -21.00 -10.15 4.03
C ARG A 87 -20.67 -8.76 4.56
N GLU A 88 -20.44 -8.64 5.88
CA GLU A 88 -20.05 -7.37 6.50
C GLU A 88 -18.68 -6.89 6.06
N GLN A 89 -17.71 -7.79 5.88
CA GLN A 89 -16.39 -7.43 5.37
C GLN A 89 -16.47 -6.93 3.93
N VAL A 90 -17.31 -7.55 3.09
CA VAL A 90 -17.54 -7.11 1.72
C VAL A 90 -18.19 -5.72 1.69
N ARG A 91 -19.22 -5.48 2.52
CA ARG A 91 -19.85 -4.15 2.64
C ARG A 91 -18.85 -3.08 3.05
N GLN A 92 -18.06 -3.35 4.08
CA GLN A 92 -17.03 -2.44 4.55
C GLN A 92 -15.99 -2.15 3.46
N THR A 93 -15.54 -3.18 2.75
CA THR A 93 -14.56 -3.06 1.65
C THR A 93 -15.11 -2.25 0.49
N VAL A 94 -16.37 -2.46 0.11
CA VAL A 94 -17.05 -1.69 -0.94
C VAL A 94 -17.18 -0.22 -0.53
N ALA A 95 -17.57 0.05 0.72
CA ALA A 95 -17.66 1.41 1.24
C ALA A 95 -16.30 2.11 1.21
N GLU A 96 -15.23 1.42 1.62
CA GLU A 96 -13.85 1.93 1.58
C GLU A 96 -13.38 2.19 0.14
N ALA A 97 -13.67 1.29 -0.80
CA ALA A 97 -13.36 1.47 -2.21
C ALA A 97 -14.07 2.69 -2.83
N LEU A 98 -15.31 2.96 -2.46
CA LEU A 98 -16.04 4.18 -2.86
C LEU A 98 -15.48 5.42 -2.16
N GLN A 99 -15.10 5.29 -0.89
CA GLN A 99 -14.54 6.37 -0.09
C GLN A 99 -13.28 6.97 -0.72
N VAL A 100 -12.44 6.12 -1.33
CA VAL A 100 -11.24 6.53 -2.09
C VAL A 100 -11.54 7.62 -3.12
N TRP A 101 -12.72 7.58 -3.73
CA TRP A 101 -13.16 8.58 -4.71
C TRP A 101 -13.87 9.78 -4.04
N SER A 102 -14.69 9.57 -3.01
CA SER A 102 -15.34 10.68 -2.29
C SER A 102 -14.34 11.57 -1.55
N ASP A 103 -13.22 11.02 -1.06
CA ASP A 103 -12.19 11.79 -0.37
C ASP A 103 -11.56 12.89 -1.25
N VAL A 104 -11.63 12.73 -2.57
CA VAL A 104 -10.99 13.64 -3.55
C VAL A 104 -12.00 14.35 -4.47
N THR A 105 -13.30 14.17 -4.24
CA THR A 105 -14.40 14.76 -5.03
C THR A 105 -15.54 15.23 -4.13
N PRO A 106 -16.54 15.97 -4.64
CA PRO A 106 -17.77 16.25 -3.89
C PRO A 106 -18.78 15.09 -3.94
N LEU A 107 -18.39 13.89 -4.37
CA LEU A 107 -19.29 12.75 -4.47
C LEU A 107 -19.60 12.16 -3.10
N THR A 108 -20.84 11.74 -2.89
CA THR A 108 -21.30 11.01 -1.71
C THR A 108 -21.90 9.68 -2.13
N PHE A 109 -21.67 8.64 -1.32
CA PHE A 109 -22.12 7.28 -1.60
C PHE A 109 -22.95 6.73 -0.44
N THR A 110 -24.16 6.26 -0.73
CA THR A 110 -25.07 5.70 0.29
C THR A 110 -25.50 4.28 -0.09
N GLU A 111 -25.31 3.31 0.82
CA GLU A 111 -25.79 1.94 0.62
C GLU A 111 -27.31 1.86 0.77
N VAL A 112 -28.00 1.33 -0.24
CA VAL A 112 -29.44 1.04 -0.20
C VAL A 112 -29.67 -0.46 -0.28
N HIS A 113 -30.58 -0.96 0.57
CA HIS A 113 -30.86 -2.40 0.70
C HIS A 113 -32.04 -2.86 -0.17
N GLU A 114 -32.94 -1.93 -0.51
CA GLU A 114 -34.16 -2.18 -1.27
C GLU A 114 -34.36 -1.08 -2.32
N GLY A 115 -35.12 -1.38 -3.37
CA GLY A 115 -35.36 -0.46 -4.49
C GLY A 115 -34.24 -0.43 -5.53
N ARG A 116 -34.25 0.62 -6.37
CA ARG A 116 -33.25 0.90 -7.40
C ARG A 116 -32.09 1.69 -6.80
N ALA A 117 -30.87 1.33 -7.16
CA ALA A 117 -29.64 2.05 -6.84
C ALA A 117 -28.99 2.56 -8.13
N ASP A 118 -28.10 3.55 -8.02
CA ASP A 118 -27.33 4.06 -9.16
C ASP A 118 -26.19 3.13 -9.53
N ILE A 119 -25.54 2.55 -8.52
CA ILE A 119 -24.43 1.62 -8.69
C ILE A 119 -24.90 0.25 -8.21
N VAL A 120 -24.89 -0.74 -9.10
CA VAL A 120 -25.33 -2.10 -8.79
C VAL A 120 -24.13 -3.03 -8.84
N ILE A 121 -23.79 -3.61 -7.69
CA ILE A 121 -22.64 -4.49 -7.52
C ILE A 121 -23.10 -5.94 -7.50
N ASP A 122 -22.56 -6.75 -8.39
CA ASP A 122 -22.93 -8.16 -8.50
C ASP A 122 -21.72 -9.09 -8.67
N PHE A 123 -21.70 -10.19 -7.93
CA PHE A 123 -20.66 -11.22 -8.05
C PHE A 123 -21.24 -12.38 -8.87
N THR A 124 -20.70 -12.61 -10.07
CA THR A 124 -21.29 -13.48 -11.09
C THR A 124 -20.25 -14.41 -11.70
N ARG A 125 -20.67 -15.41 -12.47
CA ARG A 125 -19.80 -16.43 -13.06
C ARG A 125 -20.01 -16.51 -14.56
N TYR A 126 -18.93 -16.74 -15.32
CA TYR A 126 -18.97 -17.00 -16.76
C TYR A 126 -19.97 -16.10 -17.49
N TRP A 127 -20.97 -16.68 -18.14
CA TRP A 127 -22.05 -15.94 -18.78
C TRP A 127 -23.08 -15.41 -17.77
N HIS A 128 -23.22 -14.10 -17.71
CA HIS A 128 -24.08 -13.43 -16.73
C HIS A 128 -24.96 -12.31 -17.33
N GLY A 129 -25.23 -12.38 -18.65
CA GLY A 129 -26.31 -11.63 -19.30
C GLY A 129 -25.97 -10.23 -19.81
N ASP A 130 -24.69 -9.89 -19.94
CA ASP A 130 -24.20 -8.59 -20.41
C ASP A 130 -23.34 -8.65 -21.68
N ASN A 131 -23.20 -9.82 -22.29
CA ASN A 131 -22.31 -10.09 -23.42
C ASN A 131 -20.80 -9.99 -23.12
N LEU A 132 -20.40 -9.92 -21.86
CA LEU A 132 -19.01 -9.90 -21.40
C LEU A 132 -18.78 -11.07 -20.42
N PRO A 133 -18.62 -12.32 -20.91
CA PRO A 133 -18.42 -13.46 -20.02
C PRO A 133 -17.08 -13.40 -19.30
N PHE A 134 -17.08 -13.83 -18.04
CA PHE A 134 -15.85 -14.13 -17.30
C PHE A 134 -15.21 -15.46 -17.74
N ASP A 135 -13.90 -15.61 -17.50
CA ASP A 135 -13.08 -16.74 -17.92
C ASP A 135 -12.73 -17.74 -16.80
N GLY A 136 -13.22 -17.51 -15.57
CA GLY A 136 -12.92 -18.34 -14.41
C GLY A 136 -11.70 -17.81 -13.65
N PRO A 137 -10.99 -18.63 -12.86
CA PRO A 137 -9.91 -18.12 -12.02
C PRO A 137 -8.73 -17.50 -12.80
N GLY A 138 -8.40 -16.25 -12.46
CA GLY A 138 -7.43 -15.41 -13.14
C GLY A 138 -8.01 -14.76 -14.41
N GLY A 139 -7.17 -14.07 -15.18
CA GLY A 139 -7.65 -13.43 -16.42
C GLY A 139 -8.48 -12.19 -16.13
N ILE A 140 -9.81 -12.24 -16.32
CA ILE A 140 -10.71 -11.09 -16.13
C ILE A 140 -11.27 -11.10 -14.70
N LEU A 141 -10.84 -10.15 -13.88
CA LEU A 141 -11.23 -10.09 -12.47
C LEU A 141 -12.62 -9.49 -12.25
N ALA A 142 -12.94 -8.45 -13.03
CA ALA A 142 -14.15 -7.66 -12.93
C ALA A 142 -14.30 -6.77 -14.17
N HIS A 143 -15.49 -6.19 -14.34
CA HIS A 143 -15.72 -5.07 -15.26
C HIS A 143 -16.87 -4.19 -14.78
N ALA A 144 -16.88 -2.96 -15.27
CA ALA A 144 -17.89 -1.96 -14.94
C ALA A 144 -18.39 -1.21 -16.18
N PHE A 145 -19.61 -0.70 -16.06
CA PHE A 145 -20.28 0.05 -17.11
C PHE A 145 -20.29 1.55 -16.82
N PHE A 146 -19.82 2.31 -17.80
CA PHE A 146 -19.65 3.76 -17.71
C PHE A 146 -20.99 4.51 -17.59
N PRO A 147 -20.98 5.74 -17.03
CA PRO A 147 -22.14 6.63 -17.07
C PRO A 147 -22.62 6.89 -18.49
N LYS A 148 -23.93 7.11 -18.66
CA LYS A 148 -24.58 7.36 -19.97
C LYS A 148 -24.54 6.17 -20.95
N THR A 149 -24.30 4.96 -20.45
CA THR A 149 -24.47 3.72 -21.21
C THR A 149 -25.80 3.02 -20.84
N HIS A 150 -26.23 2.03 -21.63
CA HIS A 150 -27.47 1.28 -21.36
C HIS A 150 -27.49 0.58 -19.98
N ARG A 151 -26.31 0.24 -19.44
CA ARG A 151 -26.14 -0.43 -18.14
C ARG A 151 -25.37 0.44 -17.14
N GLU A 152 -25.57 1.76 -17.20
CA GLU A 152 -24.77 2.67 -16.37
C GLU A 152 -24.79 2.26 -14.89
N GLY A 153 -23.60 2.22 -14.26
CA GLY A 153 -23.46 1.91 -12.84
C GLY A 153 -23.46 0.43 -12.49
N ASP A 154 -23.69 -0.48 -13.44
CA ASP A 154 -23.50 -1.91 -13.20
C ASP A 154 -21.99 -2.22 -13.03
N VAL A 155 -21.67 -2.98 -11.99
CA VAL A 155 -20.33 -3.52 -11.70
C VAL A 155 -20.43 -5.00 -11.46
N HIS A 156 -19.68 -5.78 -12.23
CA HIS A 156 -19.63 -7.22 -12.08
C HIS A 156 -18.24 -7.66 -11.65
N PHE A 157 -18.18 -8.50 -10.62
CA PHE A 157 -16.97 -9.16 -10.13
C PHE A 157 -17.02 -10.64 -10.47
N ASP A 158 -15.91 -11.21 -10.94
CA ASP A 158 -15.86 -12.65 -11.17
C ASP A 158 -15.88 -13.40 -9.84
N TYR A 159 -16.93 -14.16 -9.63
CA TYR A 159 -17.15 -14.96 -8.43
C TYR A 159 -16.14 -16.12 -8.30
N ASP A 160 -15.51 -16.56 -9.40
CA ASP A 160 -14.52 -17.63 -9.40
C ASP A 160 -13.11 -17.20 -8.96
N GLU A 161 -12.89 -15.89 -8.77
CA GLU A 161 -11.67 -15.37 -8.17
C GLU A 161 -11.52 -15.74 -6.70
N THR A 162 -10.28 -15.86 -6.25
CA THR A 162 -9.96 -16.04 -4.83
C THR A 162 -9.92 -14.67 -4.15
N TRP A 163 -11.10 -14.14 -3.83
CA TRP A 163 -11.25 -12.84 -3.18
C TRP A 163 -10.64 -12.81 -1.78
N THR A 164 -9.75 -11.85 -1.55
CA THR A 164 -9.05 -11.57 -0.30
C THR A 164 -9.23 -10.09 0.05
N ILE A 165 -8.91 -9.70 1.30
CA ILE A 165 -8.99 -8.31 1.75
C ILE A 165 -7.71 -7.97 2.49
N GLY A 166 -6.94 -7.02 1.96
CA GLY A 166 -5.73 -6.50 2.60
C GLY A 166 -4.55 -7.46 2.59
N ASP A 167 -4.52 -8.43 1.67
CA ASP A 167 -3.40 -9.35 1.50
C ASP A 167 -3.15 -9.71 0.02
N ASN A 168 -1.99 -10.30 -0.25
CA ASN A 168 -1.58 -10.72 -1.58
C ASN A 168 -1.70 -12.25 -1.81
N GLN A 169 -2.46 -12.96 -0.96
CA GLN A 169 -2.67 -14.40 -1.09
C GLN A 169 -3.69 -14.74 -2.17
N GLY A 170 -4.47 -13.76 -2.61
CA GLY A 170 -5.40 -13.86 -3.73
C GLY A 170 -5.59 -12.53 -4.45
N THR A 171 -6.81 -12.32 -4.92
CA THR A 171 -7.25 -11.10 -5.59
C THR A 171 -7.88 -10.18 -4.55
N ASP A 172 -7.28 -9.02 -4.31
CA ASP A 172 -7.72 -8.08 -3.28
C ASP A 172 -8.96 -7.32 -3.74
N LEU A 173 -10.08 -7.54 -3.04
CA LEU A 173 -11.37 -6.97 -3.40
C LEU A 173 -11.36 -5.43 -3.34
N LEU A 174 -10.66 -4.84 -2.38
CA LEU A 174 -10.57 -3.39 -2.21
C LEU A 174 -9.99 -2.73 -3.47
N GLN A 175 -8.90 -3.28 -4.00
CA GLN A 175 -8.24 -2.73 -5.17
C GLN A 175 -9.04 -2.89 -6.46
N VAL A 176 -9.59 -4.09 -6.69
CA VAL A 176 -10.40 -4.32 -7.89
C VAL A 176 -11.65 -3.45 -7.82
N ALA A 177 -12.34 -3.40 -6.68
CA ALA A 177 -13.54 -2.58 -6.53
C ALA A 177 -13.25 -1.09 -6.74
N ALA A 178 -12.17 -0.57 -6.16
CA ALA A 178 -11.82 0.83 -6.35
C ALA A 178 -11.47 1.16 -7.82
N HIS A 179 -10.83 0.23 -8.54
CA HIS A 179 -10.59 0.36 -9.98
C HIS A 179 -11.90 0.40 -10.76
N GLU A 180 -12.79 -0.58 -10.56
CA GLU A 180 -14.07 -0.65 -11.25
C GLU A 180 -14.97 0.55 -10.94
N PHE A 181 -14.95 1.07 -9.71
CA PHE A 181 -15.67 2.30 -9.37
C PHE A 181 -15.12 3.52 -10.10
N GLY A 182 -13.82 3.54 -10.45
CA GLY A 182 -13.30 4.56 -11.35
C GLY A 182 -14.01 4.55 -12.71
N HIS A 183 -14.27 3.37 -13.28
CA HIS A 183 -15.05 3.23 -14.52
C HIS A 183 -16.50 3.66 -14.36
N VAL A 184 -17.15 3.24 -13.28
CA VAL A 184 -18.52 3.69 -12.93
C VAL A 184 -18.59 5.21 -12.81
N LEU A 185 -17.53 5.86 -12.38
CA LEU A 185 -17.47 7.31 -12.27
C LEU A 185 -17.03 8.00 -13.57
N GLY A 186 -16.68 7.25 -14.62
CA GLY A 186 -16.37 7.78 -15.95
C GLY A 186 -14.90 7.79 -16.34
N LEU A 187 -14.01 7.23 -15.52
CA LEU A 187 -12.57 7.14 -15.82
C LEU A 187 -12.26 5.96 -16.73
N GLN A 188 -11.45 6.18 -17.76
CA GLN A 188 -10.92 5.11 -18.62
C GLN A 188 -9.59 4.57 -18.08
N HIS A 189 -9.18 3.40 -18.57
CA HIS A 189 -7.83 2.89 -18.37
C HIS A 189 -6.75 3.93 -18.73
N THR A 190 -5.71 3.97 -17.91
CA THR A 190 -4.50 4.75 -18.15
C THR A 190 -3.31 3.84 -18.44
N THR A 191 -2.41 4.29 -19.30
CA THR A 191 -1.15 3.58 -19.59
C THR A 191 -0.12 3.71 -18.46
N ALA A 192 -0.41 4.51 -17.43
CA ALA A 192 0.44 4.65 -16.27
C ALA A 192 0.38 3.39 -15.38
N ALA A 193 1.35 2.48 -15.51
CA ALA A 193 1.40 1.21 -14.77
C ALA A 193 1.28 1.32 -13.23
N LYS A 194 1.52 2.51 -12.65
CA LYS A 194 1.40 2.77 -11.21
C LYS A 194 0.07 3.42 -10.79
N ALA A 195 -0.83 3.71 -11.72
CA ALA A 195 -2.14 4.26 -11.44
C ALA A 195 -3.12 3.17 -10.98
N LEU A 196 -4.16 3.57 -10.25
CA LEU A 196 -5.26 2.67 -9.92
C LEU A 196 -5.96 2.23 -11.20
N MET A 197 -6.25 3.15 -12.12
CA MET A 197 -6.91 2.88 -13.40
C MET A 197 -6.01 2.18 -14.45
N SER A 198 -4.91 1.53 -14.04
CA SER A 198 -4.11 0.69 -14.95
C SER A 198 -4.86 -0.62 -15.23
N PRO A 199 -4.94 -1.10 -16.49
CA PRO A 199 -5.75 -2.27 -16.85
C PRO A 199 -5.32 -3.55 -16.16
N PHE A 200 -4.02 -3.69 -15.87
CA PHE A 200 -3.47 -4.89 -15.23
C PHE A 200 -3.49 -4.77 -13.71
N TYR A 201 -3.99 -5.82 -13.06
CA TYR A 201 -4.03 -5.93 -11.61
C TYR A 201 -2.61 -5.92 -11.04
N THR A 202 -2.40 -5.06 -10.05
CA THR A 202 -1.14 -4.97 -9.31
C THR A 202 -1.49 -4.71 -7.86
N PHE A 203 -1.24 -5.70 -7.01
CA PHE A 203 -1.47 -5.55 -5.57
C PHE A 203 -0.64 -4.38 -4.99
N ARG A 204 -1.33 -3.43 -4.37
CA ARG A 204 -0.85 -2.25 -3.68
C ARG A 204 -1.67 -2.08 -2.42
N TYR A 205 -1.12 -2.53 -1.30
CA TYR A 205 -1.68 -2.21 0.00
C TYR A 205 -0.84 -1.12 0.70
N PRO A 206 -1.50 -0.07 1.19
CA PRO A 206 -2.91 0.23 0.98
C PRO A 206 -3.10 0.87 -0.40
N LEU A 207 -4.36 0.86 -0.77
CA LEU A 207 -4.86 1.54 -1.93
C LEU A 207 -4.55 3.04 -1.87
N SER A 208 -3.97 3.59 -2.94
CA SER A 208 -3.72 5.04 -3.05
C SER A 208 -3.94 5.50 -4.47
N LEU A 209 -4.73 6.57 -4.66
CA LEU A 209 -4.91 7.18 -5.97
C LEU A 209 -3.61 7.84 -6.45
N SER A 210 -3.21 7.52 -7.68
CA SER A 210 -2.10 8.24 -8.30
C SER A 210 -2.50 9.68 -8.61
N PRO A 211 -1.53 10.58 -8.84
CA PRO A 211 -1.83 11.92 -9.34
C PRO A 211 -2.62 11.90 -10.66
N ASP A 212 -2.52 10.81 -11.43
CA ASP A 212 -3.26 10.64 -12.67
C ASP A 212 -4.76 10.42 -12.41
N ASP A 213 -5.06 9.46 -11.54
CA ASP A 213 -6.42 9.12 -11.12
C ASP A 213 -7.12 10.34 -10.47
N ARG A 214 -6.42 11.03 -9.56
CA ARG A 214 -6.93 12.24 -8.89
C ARG A 214 -7.27 13.36 -9.87
N ARG A 215 -6.40 13.62 -10.84
CA ARG A 215 -6.67 14.65 -11.85
C ARG A 215 -7.81 14.23 -12.77
N GLY A 216 -7.88 12.96 -13.15
CA GLY A 216 -8.96 12.42 -13.97
C GLY A 216 -10.32 12.64 -13.30
N ILE A 217 -10.45 12.22 -12.04
CA ILE A 217 -11.74 12.29 -11.33
C ILE A 217 -12.12 13.74 -11.00
N GLN A 218 -11.17 14.57 -10.61
CA GLN A 218 -11.42 15.98 -10.31
C GLN A 218 -11.76 16.80 -11.57
N GLN A 219 -11.34 16.37 -12.76
CA GLN A 219 -11.80 16.99 -14.00
C GLN A 219 -13.28 16.72 -14.29
N LEU A 220 -13.84 15.59 -13.80
CA LEU A 220 -15.24 15.24 -13.98
C LEU A 220 -16.16 15.90 -12.93
N TYR A 221 -15.75 15.83 -11.66
CA TYR A 221 -16.61 16.19 -10.52
C TYR A 221 -16.12 17.40 -9.73
N GLY A 222 -14.92 17.89 -9.99
CA GLY A 222 -14.30 18.97 -9.21
C GLY A 222 -13.65 18.47 -7.92
N ARG A 223 -13.19 19.43 -7.09
CA ARG A 223 -12.59 19.17 -5.78
C ARG A 223 -13.66 19.19 -4.68
N PRO A 224 -13.42 18.56 -3.52
CA PRO A 224 -14.34 18.64 -2.38
C PRO A 224 -14.57 20.10 -1.99
N GLN A 225 -15.82 20.53 -1.90
CA GLN A 225 -16.16 21.83 -1.31
C GLN A 225 -16.24 21.68 0.21
N LEU A 226 -15.31 22.30 0.93
CA LEU A 226 -15.49 22.52 2.37
C LEU A 226 -16.70 23.45 2.54
N ALA A 227 -17.73 22.97 3.25
CA ALA A 227 -18.93 23.75 3.48
C ALA A 227 -18.59 25.11 4.13
N PRO A 228 -19.17 26.24 3.67
CA PRO A 228 -18.99 27.52 4.33
C PRO A 228 -19.68 27.48 5.70
N THR A 229 -18.92 27.60 6.78
CA THR A 229 -19.48 27.81 8.10
C THR A 229 -20.22 29.14 8.13
N SER A 230 -21.54 29.08 8.31
CA SER A 230 -22.39 30.23 8.59
C SER A 230 -21.90 30.92 9.86
N ARG A 231 -21.35 32.13 9.69
CA ARG A 231 -20.97 33.06 10.75
C ARG A 231 -22.20 33.44 11.59
N PRO A 232 -22.21 33.24 12.93
CA PRO A 232 -23.17 33.89 13.81
C PRO A 232 -22.74 35.34 14.12
N PRO A 233 -23.67 36.22 14.52
CA PRO A 233 -23.40 37.63 14.72
C PRO A 233 -22.59 37.92 15.99
N ASP A 234 -21.87 39.03 15.88
CA ASP A 234 -20.98 39.70 16.82
C ASP A 234 -21.66 40.05 18.16
N LEU A 235 -21.15 39.51 19.28
CA LEU A 235 -21.38 40.02 20.65
C LEU A 235 -20.21 39.65 21.59
N GLY A 236 -19.29 40.61 21.78
CA GLY A 236 -18.74 41.00 23.08
C GLY A 236 -17.58 40.19 23.72
N PRO A 237 -16.69 40.84 24.51
CA PRO A 237 -15.45 40.24 25.00
C PRO A 237 -15.61 39.66 26.42
N GLY A 238 -15.08 38.46 26.65
CA GLY A 238 -15.06 37.86 27.98
C GLY A 238 -14.40 36.48 28.04
N THR A 239 -13.10 36.47 28.31
CA THR A 239 -12.35 35.50 29.11
C THR A 239 -12.90 34.07 29.29
N GLY A 240 -12.14 33.11 28.81
CA GLY A 240 -12.21 31.72 29.25
C GLY A 240 -11.38 30.84 28.32
N ALA A 241 -10.21 30.40 28.80
CA ALA A 241 -9.43 29.37 28.17
C ALA A 241 -10.30 28.13 27.94
N ASP A 242 -10.17 27.47 26.78
CA ASP A 242 -9.96 26.03 26.73
C ASP A 242 -9.67 25.55 25.29
N THR A 243 -8.54 24.83 25.21
CA THR A 243 -8.15 23.80 24.23
C THR A 243 -8.27 24.09 22.73
N ASN A 244 -7.38 24.95 22.23
CA ASN A 244 -6.86 24.79 20.87
C ASN A 244 -5.86 23.62 20.85
N GLU A 245 -6.36 22.39 20.75
CA GLU A 245 -5.56 21.28 20.24
C GLU A 245 -5.59 21.37 18.71
N ILE A 246 -4.61 22.12 18.20
CA ILE A 246 -4.33 22.23 16.77
C ILE A 246 -3.90 20.83 16.33
N ALA A 247 -4.80 20.08 15.71
CA ALA A 247 -4.42 18.91 14.93
C ALA A 247 -3.36 19.39 13.90
N PRO A 248 -2.13 18.85 13.91
CA PRO A 248 -1.13 19.27 12.97
C PRO A 248 -1.63 18.99 11.56
N LEU A 249 -1.73 20.04 10.76
CA LEU A 249 -1.84 19.95 9.29
C LEU A 249 -0.73 19.00 8.83
N GLU A 250 -1.10 17.78 8.42
CA GLU A 250 -0.14 16.87 7.82
C GLU A 250 0.47 17.58 6.60
N PRO A 251 1.80 17.63 6.49
CA PRO A 251 2.44 18.43 5.46
C PRO A 251 2.05 17.93 4.06
N ASP A 252 1.53 18.83 3.23
CA ASP A 252 1.11 18.62 1.83
C ASP A 252 2.20 18.04 0.92
N ALA A 253 3.45 18.00 1.39
CA ALA A 253 4.60 17.45 0.67
C ALA A 253 5.40 16.49 1.56
N PRO A 254 5.85 15.34 1.01
CA PRO A 254 6.71 14.42 1.73
C PRO A 254 8.05 15.09 2.08
N PRO A 255 8.60 14.84 3.28
CA PRO A 255 9.88 15.40 3.67
C PRO A 255 11.01 14.87 2.78
N ASP A 256 12.06 15.67 2.58
CA ASP A 256 13.26 15.22 1.87
C ASP A 256 14.15 14.38 2.81
N ALA A 257 14.27 13.08 2.53
CA ALA A 257 15.10 12.14 3.30
C ALA A 257 16.57 12.57 3.44
N CYS A 258 17.07 13.39 2.52
CA CYS A 258 18.43 13.92 2.57
C CYS A 258 18.60 15.07 3.57
N GLN A 259 17.50 15.73 3.96
CA GLN A 259 17.52 16.94 4.79
C GLN A 259 16.75 16.80 6.11
N VAL A 260 16.14 15.65 6.39
CA VAL A 260 15.41 15.44 7.64
C VAL A 260 16.19 14.61 8.67
N SER A 261 15.82 14.79 9.94
CA SER A 261 16.01 13.78 10.98
C SER A 261 14.78 12.88 11.04
N PHE A 262 14.95 11.66 11.53
CA PHE A 262 13.87 10.68 11.64
C PHE A 262 13.39 10.59 13.08
N ASP A 263 12.07 10.44 13.25
CA ASP A 263 11.41 10.34 14.56
C ASP A 263 11.50 8.92 15.12
N ALA A 264 11.53 7.91 14.25
CA ALA A 264 11.77 6.52 14.62
C ALA A 264 12.44 5.76 13.46
N ALA A 265 13.06 4.63 13.76
CA ALA A 265 13.56 3.68 12.78
C ALA A 265 13.49 2.28 13.37
N ALA A 266 13.11 1.30 12.55
CA ALA A 266 12.96 -0.08 13.00
C ALA A 266 13.18 -1.08 11.86
N THR A 267 13.73 -2.24 12.19
CA THR A 267 13.76 -3.39 11.29
C THR A 267 12.48 -4.19 11.47
N ILE A 268 11.64 -4.25 10.42
CA ILE A 268 10.34 -4.91 10.41
C ILE A 268 10.33 -5.93 9.28
N ARG A 269 10.06 -7.20 9.60
CA ARG A 269 10.02 -8.34 8.65
C ARG A 269 11.28 -8.43 7.78
N GLY A 270 12.43 -8.07 8.34
CA GLY A 270 13.74 -8.12 7.68
C GLY A 270 14.07 -6.91 6.80
N GLU A 271 13.25 -5.86 6.82
CA GLU A 271 13.46 -4.63 6.07
C GLU A 271 13.53 -3.44 7.00
N LEU A 272 14.25 -2.41 6.58
CA LEU A 272 14.48 -1.23 7.41
C LEU A 272 13.45 -0.15 7.08
N PHE A 273 12.77 0.34 8.10
CA PHE A 273 11.81 1.42 8.01
C PHE A 273 12.31 2.64 8.78
N PHE A 274 12.27 3.81 8.16
CA PHE A 274 12.49 5.11 8.80
C PHE A 274 11.18 5.89 8.83
N PHE A 275 10.87 6.55 9.94
CA PHE A 275 9.62 7.27 10.17
C PHE A 275 9.90 8.76 10.41
N LYS A 276 9.09 9.64 9.82
CA LYS A 276 9.14 11.08 10.05
C LYS A 276 7.77 11.70 9.83
N ALA A 277 7.24 12.40 10.83
CA ALA A 277 5.88 12.91 10.84
C ALA A 277 4.90 11.76 10.54
N GLY A 278 4.06 11.91 9.52
CA GLY A 278 3.20 10.82 9.03
C GLY A 278 3.82 9.95 7.95
N PHE A 279 5.08 10.13 7.56
CA PHE A 279 5.72 9.42 6.44
C PHE A 279 6.68 8.32 6.89
N VAL A 280 6.80 7.30 6.06
CA VAL A 280 7.73 6.18 6.22
C VAL A 280 8.53 5.96 4.95
N TRP A 281 9.78 5.53 5.09
CA TRP A 281 10.66 5.07 4.02
C TRP A 281 11.00 3.61 4.27
N ARG A 282 10.94 2.78 3.23
CA ARG A 282 11.23 1.36 3.28
C ARG A 282 12.49 1.03 2.49
N LEU A 283 13.47 0.43 3.14
CA LEU A 283 14.72 0.01 2.53
C LEU A 283 14.83 -1.52 2.58
N ARG A 284 15.03 -2.14 1.41
CA ARG A 284 15.30 -3.58 1.27
C ARG A 284 16.71 -3.75 0.75
N GLY A 285 17.56 -4.49 1.48
CA GLY A 285 18.96 -4.69 1.10
C GLY A 285 19.73 -3.37 0.93
N GLY A 286 19.48 -2.39 1.80
CA GLY A 286 20.11 -1.06 1.75
C GLY A 286 19.62 -0.15 0.61
N ARG A 287 18.58 -0.53 -0.14
CA ARG A 287 18.03 0.28 -1.23
C ARG A 287 16.63 0.75 -0.94
N LEU A 288 16.39 2.06 -1.10
CA LEU A 288 15.06 2.65 -1.00
C LEU A 288 14.11 2.02 -2.03
N GLN A 289 12.96 1.54 -1.56
CA GLN A 289 11.98 0.89 -2.41
C GLN A 289 11.16 1.92 -3.22
N PRO A 290 10.79 1.60 -4.48
CA PRO A 290 9.94 2.46 -5.28
C PRO A 290 8.59 2.73 -4.61
N GLY A 291 8.11 3.98 -4.65
CA GLY A 291 6.83 4.37 -4.06
C GLY A 291 6.94 4.90 -2.63
N TYR A 292 8.15 5.00 -2.08
CA TYR A 292 8.46 5.65 -0.81
C TYR A 292 9.17 7.01 -1.04
N PRO A 293 8.95 8.01 -0.16
CA PRO A 293 8.14 7.96 1.06
C PRO A 293 6.64 7.75 0.82
N ALA A 294 6.01 7.04 1.74
CA ALA A 294 4.59 6.76 1.80
C ALA A 294 4.06 7.16 3.18
N LEU A 295 2.77 7.43 3.36
CA LEU A 295 2.25 7.67 4.71
C LEU A 295 2.39 6.41 5.57
N ALA A 296 2.67 6.50 6.86
CA ALA A 296 2.79 5.35 7.76
C ALA A 296 1.41 4.72 8.02
N SER A 297 0.36 5.55 8.07
CA SER A 297 -1.05 5.14 8.10
C SER A 297 -1.43 4.24 6.93
N ARG A 298 -0.60 4.23 5.87
CA ARG A 298 -0.80 3.31 4.77
C ARG A 298 -0.55 1.85 5.17
N HIS A 299 0.51 1.58 5.91
CA HIS A 299 0.84 0.23 6.36
C HIS A 299 0.11 -0.15 7.65
N TRP A 300 -0.16 0.82 8.51
CA TRP A 300 -0.74 0.58 9.82
C TRP A 300 -1.95 1.48 10.01
N GLN A 301 -3.13 0.96 9.72
CA GLN A 301 -4.38 1.72 9.83
C GLN A 301 -4.59 2.19 11.28
N GLY A 302 -4.97 3.47 11.44
CA GLY A 302 -5.17 4.07 12.76
C GLY A 302 -3.89 4.32 13.56
N LEU A 303 -2.71 4.12 12.96
CA LEU A 303 -1.45 4.48 13.58
C LEU A 303 -1.36 6.00 13.70
N PRO A 304 -1.01 6.53 14.89
CA PRO A 304 -0.87 7.96 15.04
C PRO A 304 0.37 8.49 14.30
N SER A 305 0.32 9.77 13.95
CA SER A 305 1.44 10.52 13.39
C SER A 305 1.76 11.73 14.30
N PRO A 306 3.05 12.01 14.61
CA PRO A 306 4.23 11.15 14.43
C PRO A 306 4.27 9.95 15.38
N VAL A 307 5.18 9.01 15.12
CA VAL A 307 5.58 7.95 16.06
C VAL A 307 6.94 8.28 16.66
N ASP A 308 7.11 8.02 17.96
CA ASP A 308 8.34 8.31 18.71
C ASP A 308 9.30 7.12 18.74
N ALA A 309 8.79 5.89 18.61
CA ALA A 309 9.62 4.70 18.51
C ALA A 309 8.82 3.53 17.88
N ALA A 310 9.54 2.58 17.30
CA ALA A 310 8.95 1.36 16.77
C ALA A 310 9.89 0.16 16.94
N PHE A 311 9.34 -1.05 17.07
CA PHE A 311 10.12 -2.28 17.00
C PHE A 311 9.27 -3.50 16.59
N GLU A 312 9.92 -4.60 16.18
CA GLU A 312 9.26 -5.89 15.92
C GLU A 312 9.72 -6.94 16.94
N ASP A 313 8.80 -7.61 17.62
CA ASP A 313 9.10 -8.67 18.58
C ASP A 313 9.41 -10.03 17.91
N ALA A 314 9.77 -11.02 18.73
CA ALA A 314 10.07 -12.38 18.26
C ALA A 314 8.83 -13.13 17.72
N GLN A 315 7.61 -12.70 18.07
CA GLN A 315 6.36 -13.24 17.53
C GLN A 315 5.98 -12.61 16.19
N GLY A 316 6.67 -11.52 15.79
CA GLY A 316 6.39 -10.76 14.58
C GLY A 316 5.38 -9.63 14.79
N HIS A 317 5.00 -9.34 16.04
CA HIS A 317 4.18 -8.17 16.31
C HIS A 317 5.02 -6.91 16.22
N ILE A 318 4.44 -5.86 15.64
CA ILE A 318 5.06 -4.57 15.45
C ILE A 318 4.49 -3.62 16.50
N TRP A 319 5.37 -3.07 17.31
CA TRP A 319 5.03 -2.17 18.39
C TRP A 319 5.37 -0.74 17.97
N PHE A 320 4.42 0.17 18.17
CA PHE A 320 4.58 1.60 17.93
C PHE A 320 4.29 2.39 19.19
N PHE A 321 4.99 3.51 19.35
CA PHE A 321 4.92 4.36 20.53
C PHE A 321 4.68 5.79 20.09
N GLN A 322 3.78 6.48 20.79
CA GLN A 322 3.54 7.90 20.63
C GLN A 322 3.10 8.48 21.98
N GLY A 323 3.80 9.51 22.44
CA GLY A 323 3.49 10.19 23.68
C GLY A 323 3.47 9.20 24.86
N ALA A 324 2.36 9.20 25.60
CA ALA A 324 2.16 8.28 26.72
C ALA A 324 1.44 6.97 26.32
N GLN A 325 1.37 6.66 25.03
CA GLN A 325 0.60 5.53 24.49
C GLN A 325 1.43 4.62 23.58
N TYR A 326 0.96 3.38 23.42
CA TYR A 326 1.52 2.41 22.48
C TYR A 326 0.43 1.62 21.75
N TRP A 327 0.82 1.07 20.60
CA TRP A 327 0.01 0.24 19.71
C TRP A 327 0.79 -1.02 19.34
N VAL A 328 0.07 -2.11 19.08
CA VAL A 328 0.62 -3.40 18.65
C VAL A 328 -0.14 -3.86 17.41
N TYR A 329 0.61 -4.23 16.38
CA TYR A 329 0.09 -4.71 15.10
C TYR A 329 0.61 -6.11 14.80
N ASP A 330 -0.19 -6.92 14.13
CA ASP A 330 0.26 -8.14 13.47
C ASP A 330 0.23 -7.92 11.96
N GLY A 331 1.42 -7.66 11.39
CA GLY A 331 1.54 -7.13 10.04
C GLY A 331 0.91 -5.74 9.97
N GLU A 332 -0.22 -5.64 9.29
CA GLU A 332 -0.95 -4.38 9.05
C GLU A 332 -2.23 -4.29 9.92
N LYS A 333 -2.60 -5.39 10.60
CA LYS A 333 -3.81 -5.45 11.44
C LYS A 333 -3.52 -4.94 12.85
N PRO A 334 -4.28 -3.97 13.39
CA PRO A 334 -4.16 -3.55 14.77
C PRO A 334 -4.64 -4.67 15.70
N VAL A 335 -3.80 -5.05 16.66
CA VAL A 335 -4.09 -6.06 17.69
C VAL A 335 -4.43 -5.40 19.01
N LEU A 336 -3.73 -4.31 19.36
CA LEU A 336 -3.89 -3.57 20.60
C LEU A 336 -3.56 -2.10 20.36
N GLY A 337 -4.27 -1.19 21.04
CA GLY A 337 -3.95 0.22 21.04
C GLY A 337 -5.18 1.12 20.82
N PRO A 338 -5.15 2.40 21.25
CA PRO A 338 -4.11 2.99 22.11
C PRO A 338 -4.14 2.40 23.52
N ALA A 339 -2.98 1.97 24.04
CA ALA A 339 -2.82 1.50 25.41
C ALA A 339 -1.77 2.36 26.14
N PRO A 340 -1.91 2.62 27.45
CA PRO A 340 -1.03 3.55 28.17
C PRO A 340 0.31 2.91 28.54
N LEU A 341 1.40 3.69 28.45
CA LEU A 341 2.75 3.22 28.83
C LEU A 341 2.88 2.81 30.31
N SER A 342 1.96 3.26 31.16
CA SER A 342 1.91 2.85 32.56
C SER A 342 1.71 1.35 32.72
N GLU A 343 1.01 0.69 31.78
CA GLU A 343 0.88 -0.78 31.77
C GLU A 343 2.23 -1.47 31.57
N LEU A 344 3.13 -0.85 30.81
CA LEU A 344 4.49 -1.36 30.59
C LEU A 344 5.44 -1.05 31.75
N GLY A 345 4.96 -0.36 32.79
CA GLY A 345 5.77 0.10 33.93
C GLY A 345 6.56 1.38 33.65
N LEU A 346 6.19 2.14 32.61
CA LEU A 346 6.81 3.42 32.25
C LEU A 346 5.86 4.58 32.55
N GLN A 347 6.33 5.57 33.31
CA GLN A 347 5.50 6.71 33.71
C GLN A 347 5.75 7.95 32.85
N GLY A 348 4.65 8.59 32.43
CA GLY A 348 4.49 10.03 32.13
C GLY A 348 5.23 10.64 30.94
N SER A 349 6.23 9.97 30.36
CA SER A 349 7.05 10.56 29.30
C SER A 349 7.30 9.58 28.16
N PRO A 350 7.27 10.07 26.90
CA PRO A 350 7.46 9.23 25.71
C PRO A 350 8.82 8.56 25.71
N ILE A 351 8.88 7.43 25.02
CA ILE A 351 10.16 6.80 24.68
C ILE A 351 10.67 7.43 23.38
N HIS A 352 11.97 7.67 23.28
CA HIS A 352 12.56 8.29 22.10
C HIS A 352 13.15 7.27 21.12
N ALA A 353 13.45 6.05 21.57
CA ALA A 353 13.89 4.98 20.69
C ALA A 353 13.63 3.61 21.31
N ALA A 354 13.46 2.60 20.46
CA ALA A 354 13.37 1.20 20.86
C ALA A 354 14.39 0.38 20.04
N LEU A 355 15.19 -0.44 20.70
CA LEU A 355 16.18 -1.31 20.06
C LEU A 355 15.88 -2.76 20.38
N VAL A 356 15.68 -3.57 19.36
CA VAL A 356 15.70 -5.03 19.47
C VAL A 356 17.13 -5.47 19.22
N TRP A 357 17.67 -6.22 20.17
CA TRP A 357 19.08 -6.58 20.20
C TRP A 357 19.28 -8.09 20.23
N GLY A 358 20.00 -8.60 19.24
CA GLY A 358 20.39 -10.00 19.14
C GLY A 358 19.41 -10.82 18.32
N SER A 359 19.91 -11.95 17.81
CA SER A 359 19.21 -12.79 16.83
C SER A 359 17.88 -13.37 17.32
N GLU A 360 17.73 -13.57 18.63
CA GLU A 360 16.52 -14.14 19.23
C GLU A 360 15.41 -13.10 19.46
N LYS A 361 15.65 -11.81 19.15
CA LYS A 361 14.71 -10.70 19.37
C LYS A 361 14.12 -10.65 20.80
N ASN A 362 14.85 -11.17 21.80
CA ASN A 362 14.41 -11.27 23.19
C ASN A 362 14.96 -10.17 24.10
N LYS A 363 15.91 -9.36 23.62
CA LYS A 363 16.45 -8.22 24.37
C LYS A 363 15.95 -6.95 23.71
N ILE A 364 14.96 -6.33 24.33
CA ILE A 364 14.37 -5.09 23.83
C ILE A 364 14.73 -3.98 24.81
N TYR A 365 15.23 -2.87 24.30
CA TYR A 365 15.68 -1.73 25.09
C TYR A 365 14.91 -0.48 24.69
N PHE A 366 14.31 0.21 25.65
CA PHE A 366 13.67 1.50 25.45
C PHE A 366 14.58 2.61 25.95
N PHE A 367 14.76 3.66 25.16
CA PHE A 367 15.62 4.79 25.46
C PHE A 367 14.80 6.05 25.67
N ARG A 368 15.15 6.83 26.69
CA ARG A 368 14.49 8.11 27.02
C ARG A 368 15.47 8.99 27.78
N SER A 369 15.71 10.21 27.28
CA SER A 369 16.43 11.29 27.98
C SER A 369 17.73 10.88 28.71
N GLY A 370 18.62 10.13 28.05
CA GLY A 370 19.89 9.69 28.67
C GLY A 370 19.82 8.39 29.47
N ASP A 371 18.64 7.81 29.57
CA ASP A 371 18.35 6.60 30.33
C ASP A 371 17.77 5.50 29.42
N TYR A 372 17.88 4.23 29.85
CA TYR A 372 17.28 3.11 29.15
C TYR A 372 16.72 2.03 30.08
N TRP A 373 15.72 1.31 29.60
CA TRP A 373 15.04 0.20 30.28
C TRP A 373 15.15 -1.06 29.44
N ARG A 374 15.22 -2.22 30.09
CA ARG A 374 15.07 -3.52 29.41
C ARG A 374 13.61 -3.95 29.50
N PHE A 375 13.03 -4.24 28.36
CA PHE A 375 11.64 -4.65 28.21
C PHE A 375 11.53 -6.15 27.98
N GLN A 376 10.56 -6.78 28.66
CA GLN A 376 10.24 -8.19 28.51
C GLN A 376 8.91 -8.34 27.76
N PRO A 377 8.93 -8.80 26.49
CA PRO A 377 7.72 -8.92 25.67
C PRO A 377 6.67 -9.85 26.27
N SER A 378 7.12 -10.99 26.82
CA SER A 378 6.25 -12.04 27.38
C SER A 378 5.42 -11.54 28.57
N ALA A 379 6.00 -10.65 29.37
CA ALA A 379 5.35 -10.07 30.54
C ALA A 379 4.74 -8.68 30.27
N ARG A 380 4.93 -8.15 29.04
CA ARG A 380 4.54 -6.80 28.61
C ARG A 380 4.91 -5.71 29.62
N ARG A 381 6.12 -5.78 30.18
CA ARG A 381 6.60 -4.82 31.18
C ARG A 381 8.11 -4.69 31.16
N VAL A 382 8.61 -3.56 31.66
CA VAL A 382 10.04 -3.39 31.93
C VAL A 382 10.47 -4.23 33.14
N ASP A 383 11.69 -4.76 33.08
CA ASP A 383 12.23 -5.64 34.14
C ASP A 383 12.44 -4.91 35.46
N SER A 384 12.83 -3.65 35.37
CA SER A 384 13.11 -2.78 36.52
C SER A 384 12.46 -1.42 36.27
N PRO A 385 11.78 -0.83 37.26
CA PRO A 385 11.29 0.55 37.15
C PRO A 385 12.44 1.57 37.15
N VAL A 386 13.60 1.21 37.73
CA VAL A 386 14.80 2.05 37.75
C VAL A 386 15.56 1.91 36.43
N PRO A 387 15.76 3.01 35.67
CA PRO A 387 16.55 2.97 34.44
C PRO A 387 18.04 2.72 34.67
N ARG A 388 18.71 2.32 33.60
CA ARG A 388 20.17 2.36 33.45
C ARG A 388 20.58 3.57 32.61
N ARG A 389 21.85 3.97 32.70
CA ARG A 389 22.38 5.12 31.98
C ARG A 389 22.81 4.74 30.56
N VAL A 390 22.48 5.57 29.57
CA VAL A 390 22.89 5.36 28.17
C VAL A 390 24.41 5.33 28.00
N THR A 391 25.17 5.88 28.95
CA THR A 391 26.65 5.80 28.99
C THR A 391 27.19 4.37 28.97
N ASP A 392 26.39 3.37 29.35
CA ASP A 392 26.73 1.94 29.22
C ASP A 392 26.98 1.57 27.73
N TRP A 393 26.33 2.28 26.79
CA TRP A 393 26.52 2.19 25.35
C TRP A 393 27.66 3.10 24.89
N ARG A 394 28.90 2.68 25.18
CA ARG A 394 30.11 3.50 24.97
C ARG A 394 30.22 4.06 23.55
N GLY A 395 30.37 5.37 23.43
CA GLY A 395 30.57 6.08 22.16
C GLY A 395 29.27 6.42 21.42
N VAL A 396 28.11 6.09 21.98
CA VAL A 396 26.79 6.53 21.52
C VAL A 396 26.43 7.86 22.22
N PRO A 397 25.72 8.79 21.57
CA PRO A 397 25.22 10.00 22.22
C PRO A 397 24.27 9.67 23.38
N SER A 398 24.17 10.59 24.35
CA SER A 398 23.24 10.46 25.48
C SER A 398 21.79 10.54 25.04
N GLU A 399 21.50 11.30 23.98
CA GLU A 399 20.16 11.40 23.40
C GLU A 399 20.12 10.67 22.06
N ILE A 400 19.09 9.86 21.90
CA ILE A 400 18.89 8.96 20.77
C ILE A 400 17.46 9.20 20.29
N ASP A 401 17.31 9.45 19.00
CA ASP A 401 16.02 9.70 18.34
C ASP A 401 15.47 8.43 17.67
N ALA A 402 16.33 7.47 17.33
CA ALA A 402 15.91 6.18 16.83
C ALA A 402 17.02 5.14 16.98
N ALA A 403 16.65 3.85 17.02
CA ALA A 403 17.62 2.78 17.06
C ALA A 403 17.11 1.52 16.34
N PHE A 404 18.00 0.81 15.65
CA PHE A 404 17.67 -0.48 15.02
C PHE A 404 18.89 -1.38 14.94
N GLN A 405 18.68 -2.66 14.62
CA GLN A 405 19.75 -3.63 14.38
C GLN A 405 19.73 -4.09 12.90
N ASP A 406 20.90 -4.19 12.28
CA ASP A 406 21.05 -4.74 10.92
C ASP A 406 21.09 -6.29 10.92
N ALA A 407 21.10 -6.87 9.71
CA ALA A 407 21.14 -8.32 9.55
C ALA A 407 22.47 -8.93 10.03
N GLU A 408 23.53 -8.13 10.08
CA GLU A 408 24.86 -8.50 10.57
C GLU A 408 24.97 -8.40 12.09
N GLY A 409 23.94 -7.91 12.78
CA GLY A 409 23.86 -7.83 14.24
C GLY A 409 24.42 -6.55 14.85
N PHE A 410 24.86 -5.56 14.05
CA PHE A 410 25.26 -4.25 14.55
C PHE A 410 24.04 -3.40 14.87
N ALA A 411 24.10 -2.64 15.95
CA ALA A 411 23.07 -1.62 16.21
C ALA A 411 23.46 -0.27 15.62
N TYR A 412 22.43 0.48 15.27
CA TYR A 412 22.51 1.82 14.74
C TYR A 412 21.74 2.70 15.69
N PHE A 413 22.36 3.78 16.13
CA PHE A 413 21.76 4.80 16.96
C PHE A 413 21.72 6.09 16.18
N LEU A 414 20.55 6.72 16.08
CA LEU A 414 20.35 7.95 15.34
C LEU A 414 20.20 9.12 16.31
N ARG A 415 20.77 10.26 15.92
CA ARG A 415 20.53 11.54 16.57
C ARG A 415 20.64 12.67 15.54
N GLY A 416 19.54 13.39 15.33
CA GLY A 416 19.41 14.37 14.26
C GLY A 416 19.60 13.71 12.88
N ARG A 417 20.55 14.24 12.11
CA ARG A 417 20.92 13.69 10.78
C ARG A 417 22.07 12.70 10.83
N LEU A 418 22.56 12.41 12.03
CA LEU A 418 23.74 11.59 12.27
C LEU A 418 23.36 10.21 12.79
N TYR A 419 24.20 9.22 12.51
CA TYR A 419 24.07 7.90 13.09
C TYR A 419 25.41 7.34 13.56
N TRP A 420 25.36 6.46 14.56
CA TRP A 420 26.48 5.72 15.14
C TRP A 420 26.23 4.24 14.94
N LYS A 421 27.21 3.54 14.35
CA LYS A 421 27.20 2.08 14.27
C LYS A 421 27.91 1.50 15.49
N PHE A 422 27.25 0.60 16.20
CA PHE A 422 27.71 0.03 17.46
C PHE A 422 28.02 -1.45 17.31
N ASP A 423 29.22 -1.83 17.73
CA ASP A 423 29.73 -3.19 17.66
C ASP A 423 29.21 -4.01 18.87
N PRO A 424 28.44 -5.08 18.64
CA PRO A 424 27.87 -5.88 19.70
C PRO A 424 28.90 -6.68 20.49
N VAL A 425 30.05 -6.97 19.90
CA VAL A 425 31.13 -7.76 20.50
C VAL A 425 32.04 -6.87 21.33
N LYS A 426 32.45 -5.71 20.78
CA LYS A 426 33.32 -4.76 21.47
C LYS A 426 32.57 -3.88 22.48
N VAL A 427 31.24 -3.84 22.38
CA VAL A 427 30.35 -3.02 23.20
C VAL A 427 30.83 -1.55 23.18
N LYS A 428 31.00 -1.03 21.95
CA LYS A 428 31.43 0.33 21.67
C LYS A 428 30.98 0.75 20.26
N ALA A 429 30.70 2.03 20.07
CA ALA A 429 30.58 2.62 18.73
C ALA A 429 31.88 2.42 17.92
N LEU A 430 31.73 2.09 16.65
CA LEU A 430 32.84 1.91 15.73
C LEU A 430 33.55 3.24 15.47
N GLU A 431 34.85 3.16 15.18
CA GLU A 431 35.64 4.31 14.76
C GLU A 431 35.17 4.79 13.38
N GLY A 432 35.23 6.11 13.14
CA GLY A 432 34.72 6.73 11.92
C GLY A 432 33.24 7.13 11.95
N PHE A 433 32.56 6.97 13.09
CA PHE A 433 31.22 7.47 13.35
C PHE A 433 31.25 8.66 14.33
N PRO A 434 30.30 9.62 14.25
CA PRO A 434 29.05 9.57 13.46
C PRO A 434 29.21 9.81 11.95
N ARG A 435 28.24 9.31 11.19
CA ARG A 435 28.08 9.58 9.74
C ARG A 435 26.68 10.12 9.43
N LEU A 436 26.50 10.70 8.25
CA LEU A 436 25.21 11.26 7.83
C LEU A 436 24.27 10.15 7.31
N VAL A 437 23.02 10.17 7.76
CA VAL A 437 22.00 9.19 7.34
C VAL A 437 21.68 9.32 5.85
N GLY A 438 21.53 10.55 5.34
CA GLY A 438 21.14 10.81 3.95
C GLY A 438 22.05 10.13 2.91
N PRO A 439 23.37 10.40 2.90
CA PRO A 439 24.29 9.78 1.95
C PRO A 439 24.32 8.24 2.07
N ASP A 440 24.41 7.71 3.29
CA ASP A 440 24.66 6.28 3.52
C ASP A 440 23.42 5.39 3.33
N PHE A 441 22.21 5.89 3.62
CA PHE A 441 20.97 5.12 3.50
C PHE A 441 20.12 5.51 2.29
N PHE A 442 20.19 6.76 1.84
CA PHE A 442 19.34 7.30 0.78
C PHE A 442 20.10 7.70 -0.48
N SER A 443 21.41 7.41 -0.55
CA SER A 443 22.26 7.72 -1.72
C SER A 443 22.22 9.20 -2.13
N CYS A 444 22.03 10.08 -1.15
CA CYS A 444 22.03 11.52 -1.37
C CYS A 444 23.43 11.98 -1.84
N THR A 445 23.47 12.93 -2.77
CA THR A 445 24.71 13.63 -3.08
C THR A 445 25.08 14.50 -1.88
N GLU A 446 26.33 14.43 -1.43
CA GLU A 446 26.82 15.40 -0.46
C GLU A 446 26.69 16.79 -1.10
N ALA A 447 26.04 17.72 -0.39
CA ALA A 447 26.11 19.11 -0.78
C ALA A 447 27.60 19.48 -0.78
N ALA A 448 28.14 19.80 -1.96
CA ALA A 448 29.52 20.27 -2.08
C ALA A 448 29.73 21.36 -1.03
N ASN A 449 30.66 21.14 -0.10
CA ASN A 449 31.02 22.07 0.95
C ASN A 449 31.22 23.46 0.33
N THR A 450 30.22 24.33 0.48
CA THR A 450 30.35 25.76 0.24
C THR A 450 30.75 26.41 1.55
N PHE A 451 31.90 25.99 2.07
CA PHE A 451 32.68 26.81 2.98
C PHE A 451 33.82 27.42 2.16
N ARG A 452 33.66 28.70 1.85
CA ARG A 452 34.75 29.58 1.43
C ARG A 452 35.23 30.37 2.64
#